data_AF-A0AA38TG49-F1
#
_entry.id   AF-A0AA38TG49-F1
#
_cell.length_a   1.000
_cell.length_b   1.000
_cell.length_c   1.000
_cell.angle_alpha   90.00
_cell.angle_beta   90.00
_cell.angle_gamma   90.00
#
_symmetry.space_group_name_H-M   'P 1'
#
loop_
_entity.id
_entity.type
_entity.pdbx_description
1 polymer ?
#
loop_
_entity_poly.entity_id
_entity_poly.type
_entity_poly.pdbx_seq_one_letter_code
_entity_poly.pdbx_strand_id
1 'polypeptide(L)'
;MISTSIWSWWSEITTNKHDLTLALLIFPIITFFILWYKSTRNPTSLLPPGPRGLPVVGYLPFLGPNLHHKFTKLAQIHGPIFKLKLGSKTHIVVSSSDLAEVVAREHDIFANRDPPASALEMSQGGQSIVWANNNSLWRNMRKVFVYEVLSTKNLEASHTFLQAELRKTVTRV
;
A
#
# COMPACT_ATOMS: atom_id res chain seq x y z
N MET A 1 13.18 -19.54 -61.56
CA MET A 1 11.84 -19.44 -60.92
C MET A 1 11.69 -20.37 -59.70
N ILE A 2 12.73 -20.65 -58.89
CA ILE A 2 12.64 -21.57 -57.72
C ILE A 2 12.92 -20.84 -56.39
N SER A 3 13.46 -19.61 -56.42
CA SER A 3 13.92 -18.92 -55.21
C SER A 3 12.79 -18.32 -54.35
N THR A 4 11.60 -18.05 -54.89
CA THR A 4 10.51 -17.39 -54.16
C THR A 4 9.64 -18.38 -53.36
N SER A 5 9.58 -19.65 -53.75
CA SER A 5 8.78 -20.68 -53.06
C SER A 5 9.45 -21.17 -51.76
N ILE A 6 10.78 -21.27 -51.76
CA ILE A 6 11.54 -21.68 -50.58
C ILE A 6 11.50 -20.56 -49.53
N TRP A 7 11.73 -19.31 -49.94
CA TRP A 7 11.71 -18.18 -49.01
C TRP A 7 10.32 -17.94 -48.39
N SER A 8 9.24 -18.08 -49.17
CA SER A 8 7.87 -18.01 -48.64
C SER A 8 7.56 -19.16 -47.67
N TRP A 9 7.93 -20.39 -48.00
CA TRP A 9 7.77 -21.56 -47.12
C TRP A 9 8.55 -21.43 -45.80
N TRP A 10 9.79 -20.93 -45.85
CA TRP A 10 10.57 -20.65 -44.64
C TRP A 10 9.95 -19.53 -43.81
N SER A 11 9.43 -18.47 -44.44
CA SER A 11 8.73 -17.39 -43.73
C SER A 11 7.42 -17.88 -43.08
N GLU A 12 6.71 -18.81 -43.73
CA GLU A 12 5.47 -19.40 -43.22
C GLU A 12 5.73 -20.35 -42.05
N ILE A 13 6.88 -21.05 -42.06
CA ILE A 13 7.33 -21.88 -40.93
C ILE A 13 7.78 -21.01 -39.76
N THR A 14 8.50 -19.90 -40.01
CA THR A 14 8.91 -19.01 -38.92
C THR A 14 7.71 -18.30 -38.33
N THR A 15 6.76 -17.79 -39.13
CA THR A 15 5.53 -17.17 -38.63
C THR A 15 4.69 -18.15 -37.83
N ASN A 16 4.42 -19.37 -38.33
CA ASN A 16 3.68 -20.38 -37.57
C ASN A 16 4.36 -20.74 -36.24
N LYS A 17 5.70 -20.85 -36.21
CA LYS A 17 6.45 -21.07 -34.97
C LYS A 17 6.29 -19.89 -34.01
N HIS A 18 6.40 -18.66 -34.50
CA HIS A 18 6.19 -17.47 -33.67
C HIS A 18 4.75 -17.40 -33.14
N ASP A 19 3.74 -17.68 -33.97
CA ASP A 19 2.33 -17.66 -33.58
C ASP A 19 2.00 -18.73 -32.53
N LEU A 20 2.55 -19.95 -32.68
CA LEU A 20 2.42 -21.02 -31.68
C LEU A 20 3.12 -20.65 -30.36
N THR A 21 4.30 -20.04 -30.42
CA THR A 21 5.00 -19.57 -29.21
C THR A 21 4.25 -18.46 -28.51
N LEU A 22 3.66 -17.52 -29.24
CA LEU A 22 2.84 -16.44 -28.68
C LEU A 22 1.57 -17.00 -28.05
N ALA A 23 0.88 -17.92 -28.71
CA ALA A 23 -0.32 -18.57 -28.16
C ALA A 23 -0.02 -19.31 -26.84
N LEU A 24 1.11 -20.04 -26.77
CA LEU A 24 1.59 -20.72 -25.57
C LEU A 24 1.91 -19.77 -24.41
N LEU A 25 2.36 -18.54 -24.69
CA LEU A 25 2.62 -17.52 -23.66
C LEU A 25 1.36 -16.76 -23.24
N ILE A 26 0.44 -16.50 -24.16
CA ILE A 26 -0.76 -15.71 -23.89
C ILE A 26 -1.82 -16.52 -23.15
N PHE A 27 -1.97 -17.81 -23.47
CA PHE A 27 -2.92 -18.70 -22.81
C PHE A 27 -2.79 -18.76 -21.28
N PRO A 28 -1.59 -18.95 -20.67
CA PRO A 28 -1.43 -18.94 -19.22
C PRO A 28 -1.75 -17.57 -18.61
N ILE A 29 -1.45 -16.48 -19.32
CA ILE A 29 -1.76 -15.12 -18.86
C ILE A 29 -3.29 -14.91 -18.81
N ILE A 30 -3.99 -15.25 -19.90
CA ILE A 30 -5.46 -15.12 -19.97
C ILE A 30 -6.13 -15.99 -18.90
N THR A 31 -5.73 -17.26 -18.81
CA THR A 31 -6.29 -18.18 -17.80
C THR A 31 -6.03 -17.69 -16.39
N PHE A 32 -4.83 -17.16 -16.10
CA PHE A 32 -4.52 -16.53 -14.82
C PHE A 32 -5.45 -15.34 -14.51
N PHE A 33 -5.67 -14.43 -15.46
CA PHE A 33 -6.58 -13.29 -15.27
C PHE A 33 -8.03 -13.73 -15.07
N ILE A 34 -8.50 -14.75 -15.79
CA ILE A 34 -9.85 -15.31 -15.63
C ILE A 34 -10.03 -15.92 -14.24
N LEU A 35 -9.07 -16.75 -13.80
CA LEU A 35 -9.09 -17.37 -12.47
C LEU A 35 -9.04 -16.32 -11.36
N TRP A 36 -8.17 -15.31 -11.52
CA TRP A 36 -8.09 -14.18 -10.61
C TRP A 36 -9.43 -13.43 -10.52
N TYR A 37 -10.05 -13.10 -11.66
CA TYR A 37 -11.33 -12.40 -11.69
C TYR A 37 -12.44 -13.20 -10.99
N LYS A 38 -12.53 -14.53 -11.23
CA LYS A 38 -13.50 -15.40 -10.56
C LYS A 38 -13.26 -15.45 -9.04
N SER A 39 -12.00 -15.60 -8.61
CA SER A 39 -11.64 -15.66 -7.18
C SER A 39 -12.03 -14.39 -6.43
N THR A 40 -11.82 -13.21 -7.03
CA THR A 40 -12.22 -11.93 -6.42
C THR A 40 -13.73 -11.71 -6.34
N ARG A 41 -14.54 -12.51 -7.04
CA ARG A 41 -16.00 -12.40 -7.08
C ARG A 41 -16.69 -13.25 -6.02
N ASN A 42 -15.97 -14.08 -5.27
CA ASN A 42 -16.54 -14.97 -4.26
C ASN A 42 -17.36 -14.19 -3.22
N PRO A 43 -18.71 -14.30 -3.26
CA PRO A 43 -19.61 -13.50 -2.44
C PRO A 43 -19.68 -14.00 -0.98
N THR A 44 -19.05 -15.14 -0.68
CA THR A 44 -19.03 -15.79 0.63
C THR A 44 -17.94 -15.25 1.58
N SER A 45 -17.23 -14.19 1.18
CA SER A 45 -16.19 -13.60 2.02
C SER A 45 -16.81 -12.77 3.14
N LEU A 46 -16.52 -13.13 4.40
CA LEU A 46 -16.85 -12.37 5.62
C LEU A 46 -16.23 -10.95 5.68
N LEU A 47 -15.52 -10.54 4.63
CA LEU A 47 -14.84 -9.26 4.57
C LEU A 47 -15.79 -8.18 4.04
N PRO A 48 -15.62 -6.92 4.49
CA PRO A 48 -16.43 -5.80 4.02
C PRO A 48 -16.32 -5.61 2.50
N PRO A 49 -17.27 -4.88 1.88
CA PRO A 49 -17.20 -4.52 0.47
C PRO A 49 -15.94 -3.72 0.17
N GLY A 50 -15.51 -3.66 -1.10
CA GLY A 50 -14.34 -2.87 -1.46
C GLY A 50 -13.96 -2.97 -2.94
N PRO A 51 -13.12 -2.05 -3.45
CA PRO A 51 -12.69 -2.05 -4.83
C PRO A 51 -11.82 -3.28 -5.14
N ARG A 52 -11.93 -3.74 -6.40
CA ARG A 52 -11.07 -4.80 -6.92
C ARG A 52 -9.72 -4.21 -7.32
N GLY A 53 -8.64 -4.82 -6.86
CA GLY A 53 -7.27 -4.44 -7.21
C GLY A 53 -6.59 -5.54 -8.04
N LEU A 54 -5.72 -5.16 -8.98
CA LEU A 54 -5.01 -6.06 -9.90
C LEU A 54 -4.30 -7.23 -9.18
N PRO A 55 -4.02 -8.34 -9.88
CA PRO A 55 -3.20 -9.41 -9.32
C PRO A 55 -1.84 -8.86 -8.86
N VAL A 56 -1.33 -9.40 -7.75
CA VAL A 56 -0.04 -9.03 -7.11
C VAL A 56 0.02 -7.62 -6.52
N VAL A 57 -0.25 -6.57 -7.30
CA VAL A 57 -0.10 -5.16 -6.88
C VAL A 57 -1.34 -4.59 -6.16
N GLY A 58 -2.49 -5.25 -6.30
CA GLY A 58 -3.74 -4.78 -5.70
C GLY A 58 -4.20 -3.45 -6.30
N TYR A 59 -4.66 -2.54 -5.45
CA TYR A 59 -5.24 -1.26 -5.83
C TYR A 59 -4.20 -0.12 -5.92
N LEU A 60 -2.92 -0.41 -5.63
CA LEU A 60 -1.84 0.58 -5.65
C LEU A 60 -1.79 1.41 -6.95
N PRO A 61 -1.90 0.84 -8.17
CA PRO A 61 -1.82 1.62 -9.40
C PRO A 61 -2.98 2.61 -9.61
N PHE A 62 -4.07 2.44 -8.86
CA PHE A 62 -5.24 3.32 -8.95
C PHE A 62 -5.25 4.40 -7.87
N LEU A 63 -4.26 4.40 -6.97
CA LEU A 63 -4.03 5.46 -6.02
C LEU A 63 -3.31 6.61 -6.73
N GLY A 64 -3.91 7.79 -6.66
CA GLY A 64 -3.29 9.03 -7.15
C GLY A 64 -2.57 9.79 -6.03
N PRO A 65 -1.96 10.94 -6.33
CA PRO A 65 -1.27 11.77 -5.35
C PRO A 65 -2.20 12.24 -4.22
N ASN A 66 -3.48 12.49 -4.54
CA ASN A 66 -4.49 12.92 -3.58
C ASN A 66 -5.19 11.72 -2.92
N LEU A 67 -4.48 11.02 -2.03
CA LEU A 67 -4.98 9.83 -1.34
C LEU A 67 -6.28 10.12 -0.58
N HIS A 68 -6.32 11.15 0.27
CA HIS A 68 -7.50 11.45 1.09
C HIS A 68 -8.79 11.63 0.26
N HIS A 69 -8.69 12.30 -0.90
CA HIS A 69 -9.83 12.46 -1.82
C HIS A 69 -10.25 11.12 -2.43
N LYS A 70 -9.28 10.28 -2.81
CA LYS A 70 -9.55 8.94 -3.36
C LYS A 70 -10.25 8.04 -2.34
N PHE A 71 -9.77 8.02 -1.10
CA PHE A 71 -10.36 7.24 -0.02
C PHE A 71 -11.77 7.75 0.34
N THR A 72 -12.00 9.06 0.34
CA THR A 72 -13.33 9.64 0.54
C THR A 72 -14.32 9.18 -0.55
N LYS A 73 -13.90 9.21 -1.83
CA LYS A 73 -14.72 8.69 -2.94
C LYS A 73 -14.99 7.19 -2.80
N LEU A 74 -14.02 6.41 -2.34
CA LEU A 74 -14.21 4.98 -2.10
C LEU A 74 -15.20 4.73 -0.95
N ALA A 75 -15.14 5.52 0.12
CA ALA A 75 -16.07 5.44 1.24
C ALA A 75 -17.51 5.78 0.82
N GLN A 76 -17.69 6.75 -0.08
CA GLN A 76 -19.00 7.07 -0.65
C GLN A 76 -19.60 5.91 -1.46
N ILE A 77 -18.77 5.10 -2.13
CA ILE A 77 -19.21 3.99 -2.98
C ILE A 77 -19.41 2.70 -2.16
N HIS A 78 -18.52 2.41 -1.22
CA HIS A 78 -18.48 1.13 -0.50
C HIS A 78 -18.97 1.21 0.95
N GLY A 79 -19.22 2.41 1.47
CA GLY A 79 -19.63 2.64 2.85
C GLY A 79 -18.47 2.99 3.79
N PRO A 80 -18.77 3.22 5.08
CA PRO A 80 -17.81 3.72 6.06
C PRO A 80 -16.74 2.70 6.46
N ILE A 81 -16.96 1.41 6.21
CA ILE A 81 -15.98 0.33 6.39
C ILE A 81 -15.86 -0.42 5.07
N PHE A 82 -14.66 -0.42 4.49
CA PHE A 82 -14.40 -1.13 3.24
C PHE A 82 -13.01 -1.75 3.20
N LYS A 83 -12.84 -2.82 2.42
CA LYS A 83 -11.54 -3.47 2.21
C LYS A 83 -10.79 -2.87 1.04
N LEU A 84 -9.47 -2.84 1.12
CA LEU A 84 -8.58 -2.39 0.07
C LEU A 84 -7.35 -3.29 0.02
N LYS A 85 -7.07 -3.92 -1.13
CA LYS A 85 -5.86 -4.72 -1.28
C LYS A 85 -4.72 -3.81 -1.76
N LEU A 86 -3.60 -3.76 -1.04
CA LEU A 86 -2.41 -3.00 -1.42
C LEU A 86 -1.24 -3.98 -1.48
N GLY A 87 -0.75 -4.26 -2.69
CA GLY A 87 0.18 -5.36 -2.91
C GLY A 87 -0.43 -6.70 -2.51
N SER A 88 0.31 -7.46 -1.70
CA SER A 88 -0.13 -8.75 -1.15
C SER A 88 -1.03 -8.62 0.09
N LYS A 89 -1.05 -7.46 0.76
CA LYS A 89 -1.77 -7.25 2.02
C LYS A 89 -3.18 -6.70 1.80
N THR A 90 -4.15 -7.21 2.56
CA THR A 90 -5.52 -6.67 2.60
C THR A 90 -5.65 -5.73 3.79
N HIS A 91 -6.08 -4.50 3.52
CA HIS A 91 -6.29 -3.47 4.52
C HIS A 91 -7.78 -3.24 4.68
N ILE A 92 -8.22 -2.95 5.90
CA ILE A 92 -9.57 -2.50 6.20
C ILE A 92 -9.49 -1.00 6.49
N VAL A 93 -10.29 -0.23 5.77
CA VAL A 93 -10.36 1.21 5.91
C VAL A 93 -11.61 1.55 6.70
N VAL A 94 -11.43 2.33 7.76
CA VAL A 94 -12.52 2.92 8.54
C VAL A 94 -12.52 4.42 8.26
N SER A 95 -13.59 4.91 7.62
CA SER A 95 -13.69 6.30 7.15
C SER A 95 -14.64 7.18 7.96
N SER A 96 -15.36 6.62 8.93
CA SER A 96 -16.23 7.38 9.85
C SER A 96 -15.45 7.78 11.11
N SER A 97 -15.66 9.02 11.60
CA SER A 97 -15.06 9.51 12.85
C SER A 97 -15.43 8.64 14.04
N ASP A 98 -16.71 8.32 14.18
CA ASP A 98 -17.24 7.63 15.35
C ASP A 98 -16.70 6.20 15.41
N LEU A 99 -16.61 5.53 14.25
CA LEU A 99 -16.02 4.20 14.15
C LEU A 99 -14.50 4.23 14.35
N ALA A 100 -13.82 5.27 13.86
CA ALA A 100 -12.39 5.41 14.05
C ALA A 100 -12.05 5.65 15.54
N GLU A 101 -12.89 6.38 16.27
CA GLU A 101 -12.73 6.57 17.71
C GLU A 101 -12.83 5.25 18.47
N VAL A 102 -13.86 4.44 18.18
CA VAL A 102 -14.03 3.10 18.77
C VAL A 102 -12.81 2.22 18.49
N VAL A 103 -12.37 2.15 17.23
CA VAL A 103 -11.20 1.33 16.84
C VAL A 103 -9.91 1.82 17.49
N ALA A 104 -9.72 3.14 17.62
CA ALA A 104 -8.49 3.72 18.15
C ALA A 104 -8.41 3.71 19.68
N ARG A 105 -9.56 3.77 20.39
CA ARG A 105 -9.61 3.95 21.85
C ARG A 105 -10.08 2.73 22.62
N GLU A 106 -11.08 2.01 22.12
CA GLU A 106 -11.77 0.97 22.91
C GLU A 106 -11.10 -0.40 22.80
N HIS A 107 -10.26 -0.59 21.79
CA HIS A 107 -9.73 -1.89 21.43
C HIS A 107 -8.21 -1.86 21.26
N ASP A 108 -7.48 -2.21 22.33
CA ASP A 108 -6.01 -2.30 22.33
C ASP A 108 -5.45 -3.27 21.27
N ILE A 109 -6.27 -4.22 20.77
CA ILE A 109 -5.87 -5.16 19.71
C ILE A 109 -5.51 -4.46 18.39
N PHE A 110 -6.10 -3.29 18.11
CA PHE A 110 -5.81 -2.48 16.92
C PHE A 110 -4.66 -1.49 17.11
N ALA A 111 -4.11 -1.41 18.32
CA ALA A 111 -3.01 -0.49 18.62
C ALA A 111 -1.63 -1.01 18.16
N ASN A 112 -1.54 -2.30 17.80
CA ASN A 112 -0.33 -2.90 17.26
C ASN A 112 -0.11 -2.52 15.79
N ARG A 113 1.15 -2.50 15.38
CA ARG A 113 1.57 -2.03 14.04
C ARG A 113 1.98 -3.22 13.20
N ASP A 114 1.73 -3.12 11.90
CA ASP A 114 2.23 -4.06 10.89
C ASP A 114 3.29 -3.34 10.04
N PRO A 115 4.55 -3.23 10.53
CA PRO A 115 5.59 -2.49 9.84
C PRO A 115 5.94 -3.13 8.49
N PRO A 116 6.19 -2.33 7.43
CA PRO A 116 6.79 -2.87 6.22
C PRO A 116 8.23 -3.36 6.49
N ALA A 117 8.76 -4.21 5.61
CA ALA A 117 10.12 -4.74 5.75
C ALA A 117 11.17 -3.62 5.91
N SER A 118 11.05 -2.54 5.14
CA SER A 118 11.91 -1.36 5.26
C SER A 118 11.86 -0.71 6.64
N ALA A 119 10.69 -0.68 7.26
CA ALA A 119 10.54 -0.14 8.61
C ALA A 119 11.21 -1.04 9.64
N LEU A 120 11.10 -2.37 9.51
CA LEU A 120 11.78 -3.31 10.41
C LEU A 120 13.29 -3.11 10.37
N GLU A 121 13.88 -3.01 9.18
CA GLU A 121 15.32 -2.74 9.01
C GLU A 121 15.72 -1.40 9.64
N MET A 122 14.95 -0.33 9.39
CA MET A 122 15.23 0.99 9.97
C MET A 122 15.04 1.05 11.50
N SER A 123 14.25 0.15 12.08
CA SER A 123 13.84 0.23 13.49
C SER A 123 14.38 -0.90 14.35
N GLN A 124 15.49 -1.52 13.95
CA GLN A 124 16.12 -2.62 14.68
C GLN A 124 15.11 -3.74 14.99
N GLY A 125 14.38 -4.17 13.95
CA GLY A 125 13.35 -5.21 14.07
C GLY A 125 12.04 -4.73 14.66
N GLY A 126 11.68 -3.45 14.50
CA GLY A 126 10.40 -2.91 14.96
C GLY A 126 10.41 -2.41 16.40
N GLN A 127 11.56 -2.19 17.02
CA GLN A 127 11.64 -1.76 18.43
C GLN A 127 11.64 -0.24 18.63
N SER A 128 11.57 0.55 17.55
CA SER A 128 11.53 2.00 17.65
C SER A 128 10.20 2.52 18.21
N ILE A 129 10.20 3.74 18.73
CA ILE A 129 8.99 4.44 19.19
C ILE A 129 7.91 4.57 18.09
N VAL A 130 8.31 4.53 16.81
CA VAL A 130 7.43 4.66 15.65
C VAL A 130 6.77 3.33 15.28
N TRP A 131 7.48 2.20 15.39
CA TRP A 131 7.05 0.90 14.86
C TRP A 131 6.75 -0.16 15.92
N ALA A 132 7.15 0.04 17.17
CA ALA A 132 6.92 -0.93 18.23
C ALA A 132 5.43 -1.14 18.53
N ASN A 133 5.12 -2.37 18.93
CA ASN A 133 3.79 -2.76 19.39
C ASN A 133 3.40 -2.05 20.68
N ASN A 134 2.10 -1.98 20.95
CA ASN A 134 1.57 -1.32 22.13
C ASN A 134 1.83 -2.19 23.38
N ASN A 135 3.02 -2.07 23.94
CA ASN A 135 3.44 -2.75 25.16
C ASN A 135 3.94 -1.74 26.22
N SER A 136 4.24 -2.22 27.43
CA SER A 136 4.73 -1.38 28.53
C SER A 136 6.03 -0.64 28.16
N LEU A 137 6.93 -1.29 27.44
CA LEU A 137 8.18 -0.69 26.96
C LEU A 137 7.92 0.51 26.05
N TRP A 138 7.09 0.34 25.02
CA TRP A 138 6.71 1.42 24.11
C TRP A 138 6.04 2.58 24.84
N ARG A 139 5.14 2.29 25.80
CA ARG A 139 4.47 3.31 26.62
C ARG A 139 5.48 4.11 27.45
N ASN A 140 6.49 3.46 28.03
CA ASN A 140 7.54 4.12 28.81
C ASN A 140 8.46 4.97 27.91
N MET A 141 8.90 4.44 26.79
CA MET A 141 9.69 5.19 25.80
C MET A 141 8.93 6.42 25.31
N ARG A 142 7.63 6.29 25.03
CA ARG A 142 6.79 7.41 24.63
C ARG A 142 6.67 8.47 25.72
N LYS A 143 6.51 8.08 26.98
CA LYS A 143 6.47 9.03 28.11
C LYS A 143 7.77 9.83 28.19
N VAL A 144 8.91 9.16 28.15
CA VAL A 144 10.24 9.82 28.18
C VAL A 144 10.40 10.75 26.98
N PHE A 145 10.07 10.28 25.76
CA PHE A 145 10.19 11.11 24.56
C PHE A 145 9.30 12.36 24.61
N VAL A 146 8.04 12.22 25.04
CA VAL A 146 7.13 13.36 25.16
C VAL A 146 7.60 14.35 26.23
N TYR A 147 8.11 13.86 27.36
CA TYR A 147 8.55 14.70 28.46
C TYR A 147 9.91 15.37 28.22
N GLU A 148 10.89 14.63 27.70
CA GLU A 148 12.26 15.10 27.53
C GLU A 148 12.54 15.70 26.16
N VAL A 149 11.75 15.41 25.13
CA VAL A 149 12.01 15.93 23.77
C VAL A 149 10.89 16.85 23.31
N LEU A 150 9.64 16.42 23.43
CA LEU A 150 8.48 17.18 22.94
C LEU A 150 7.81 18.05 24.02
N SER A 151 8.47 18.31 25.15
CA SER A 151 7.92 19.23 26.15
C SER A 151 7.90 20.66 25.63
N THR A 152 6.94 21.45 26.10
CA THR A 152 6.81 22.87 25.74
C THR A 152 8.12 23.63 25.93
N LYS A 153 8.82 23.38 27.05
CA LYS A 153 10.13 23.97 27.35
C LYS A 153 11.18 23.66 26.27
N ASN A 154 11.28 22.41 25.84
CA ASN A 154 12.29 22.00 24.87
C ASN A 154 11.92 22.42 23.44
N LEU A 155 10.63 22.46 23.11
CA LEU A 155 10.12 23.03 21.87
C LEU A 155 10.42 24.54 21.78
N GLU A 156 10.17 25.29 22.85
CA GLU A 156 10.50 26.73 22.92
C GLU A 156 12.01 26.98 22.83
N ALA A 157 12.82 26.17 23.52
CA ALA A 157 14.28 26.26 23.42
C ALA A 157 14.78 26.01 21.99
N SER A 158 14.16 25.06 21.28
CA SER A 158 14.52 24.71 19.90
C SER A 158 14.00 25.71 18.87
N HIS A 159 12.99 26.49 19.21
CA HIS A 159 12.27 27.37 18.29
C HIS A 159 13.19 28.42 17.63
N THR A 160 14.11 29.02 18.40
CA THR A 160 15.03 30.04 17.88
C THR A 160 15.97 29.47 16.81
N PHE A 161 16.48 28.26 17.04
CA PHE A 161 17.32 27.56 16.07
C PHE A 161 16.54 27.21 14.80
N LEU A 162 15.33 26.66 14.94
CA LEU A 162 14.47 26.34 13.79
C LEU A 162 14.13 27.58 12.97
N GLN A 163 13.81 28.71 13.62
CA GLN A 163 13.56 29.97 12.92
C GLN A 163 14.79 30.48 12.17
N ALA A 164 15.98 30.37 12.78
CA ALA A 164 17.21 30.79 12.13
C ALA A 164 17.50 29.94 10.88
N GLU A 165 17.30 28.61 10.97
CA GLU A 165 17.53 27.72 9.84
C GLU A 165 16.49 27.91 8.73
N LEU A 166 15.22 28.07 9.09
CA LEU A 166 14.15 28.40 8.14
C LEU A 166 14.45 29.69 7.37
N ARG A 167 14.89 30.75 8.06
CA ARG A 167 15.27 32.01 7.39
C ARG A 167 16.39 31.78 6.38
N LYS A 168 17.44 31.03 6.75
CA LYS A 168 18.55 30.72 5.84
C LYS A 168 18.08 29.93 4.62
N THR A 169 17.22 28.92 4.81
CA THR A 169 16.69 28.11 3.71
C THR A 169 15.88 28.99 2.75
N VAL A 170 15.00 29.86 3.27
CA VAL A 170 14.19 30.78 2.45
C VAL A 170 15.06 31.76 1.66
N THR A 171 16.12 32.30 2.26
CA THR A 171 17.03 33.23 1.55
C THR A 171 17.95 32.57 0.53
N ARG A 172 18.12 31.24 0.58
CA ARG A 172 19.01 30.47 -0.31
C ARG A 172 18.29 29.96 -1.57
N VAL A 173 16.96 29.91 -1.54
CA VAL A 173 16.10 29.59 -2.70
C VAL A 173 15.87 30.86 -3.51
#